data_AF-A0A2H3IWB0-F1
#
_entry.id   AF-A0A2H3IWB0-F1
#
_cell.length_a   1.000
_cell.length_b   1.000
_cell.length_c   1.000
_cell.angle_alpha   90.00
_cell.angle_beta   90.00
_cell.angle_gamma   90.00
#
_symmetry.space_group_name_H-M   'P 1'
#
loop_
_entity.id
_entity.type
_entity.pdbx_description
1 polymer ?
#
loop_
_entity_poly.entity_id
_entity_poly.type
_entity_poly.pdbx_seq_one_letter_code
_entity_poly.pdbx_strand_id
1 'polypeptide(L)'
;MPDPEDLTTTSGVINYLSGTAFDADAVTFLTGGSGNFAYRVHLRTPYDGYETVVVKHAEPYVRGLKTMAFSLERQLYEVEALQQMIKHSPPDALVTVPEVLHFDTAANVIIMTDCGDGVPSLKQLMQTDPPSPAVARTIGKALGTFIGRLHARGRTDDAFRAFFDKNEEGKRLSALVTYGRLVSTLTDGRPPALCEPLLEVAAEDMESIERVVVETEREILNTKETVVMGDFWPGNVLVSLRREEGTGTVAVERIYVIDWELAKVGLAGLDVGQFCAEVHLLGKFHEACEGAASAMLRAFLHAYGETDRGTVDIRVAQTVAVHVGAHWVAWTPRVPWGAKEKVREVVCKGIEYLVQGQSATDGWIKDSILAALLQR
;
A
#
# COMPACT_ATOMS: atom_id res chain seq x y z
N MET A 1 19.92 -21.17 -25.71
CA MET A 1 20.61 -19.98 -25.17
C MET A 1 19.55 -19.13 -24.48
N PRO A 2 19.86 -18.44 -23.37
CA PRO A 2 18.90 -17.51 -22.77
C PRO A 2 18.46 -16.48 -23.80
N ASP A 3 17.20 -16.05 -23.71
CA ASP A 3 16.66 -14.99 -24.55
C ASP A 3 17.49 -13.71 -24.30
N PRO A 4 18.15 -13.13 -25.31
CA PRO A 4 18.91 -11.89 -25.12
C PRO A 4 18.05 -10.72 -24.65
N GLU A 5 16.73 -10.81 -24.77
CA GLU A 5 15.76 -9.80 -24.30
C GLU A 5 14.98 -10.26 -23.05
N ASP A 6 15.53 -11.18 -22.24
CA ASP A 6 14.91 -11.59 -20.97
C ASP A 6 14.87 -10.42 -19.96
N LEU A 7 13.74 -9.70 -19.96
CA LEU A 7 13.44 -8.55 -19.11
C LEU A 7 13.32 -8.88 -17.61
N THR A 8 13.43 -10.16 -17.24
CA THR A 8 13.59 -10.58 -15.83
C THR A 8 15.03 -10.44 -15.34
N THR A 9 15.96 -9.99 -16.20
CA THR A 9 17.38 -9.78 -15.91
C THR A 9 17.84 -8.36 -16.24
N THR A 10 18.89 -7.88 -15.57
CA THR A 10 19.49 -6.57 -15.88
C THR A 10 20.08 -6.52 -17.29
N SER A 11 20.68 -7.61 -17.77
CA SER A 11 21.24 -7.69 -19.12
C SER A 11 20.16 -7.65 -20.21
N GLY A 12 19.03 -8.33 -20.02
CA GLY A 12 17.91 -8.26 -20.95
C GLY A 12 17.31 -6.86 -21.03
N VAL A 13 17.21 -6.16 -19.88
CA VAL A 13 16.78 -4.75 -19.86
C VAL A 13 17.77 -3.85 -20.61
N ILE A 14 19.08 -4.01 -20.43
CA ILE A 14 20.08 -3.24 -21.19
C ILE A 14 19.90 -3.46 -22.70
N ASN A 15 19.72 -4.72 -23.13
CA ASN A 15 19.55 -5.04 -24.54
C ASN A 15 18.25 -4.44 -25.10
N TYR A 16 17.14 -4.55 -24.36
CA TYR A 16 15.85 -3.97 -24.74
C TYR A 16 15.90 -2.44 -24.91
N LEU A 17 16.63 -1.75 -24.04
CA LEU A 17 16.76 -0.28 -24.11
C LEU A 17 17.77 0.20 -25.17
N SER A 18 18.59 -0.70 -25.71
CA SER A 18 19.67 -0.34 -26.62
C SER A 18 19.17 0.34 -27.90
N GLY A 19 19.73 1.50 -28.22
CA GLY A 19 19.33 2.29 -29.40
C GLY A 19 18.00 3.03 -29.26
N THR A 20 17.33 2.95 -28.10
CA THR A 20 16.15 3.76 -27.78
C THR A 20 16.54 5.10 -27.15
N ALA A 21 15.55 5.98 -26.91
CA ALA A 21 15.77 7.23 -26.15
C ALA A 21 16.14 6.98 -24.67
N PHE A 22 16.00 5.75 -24.19
CA PHE A 22 16.30 5.32 -22.82
C PHE A 22 17.54 4.42 -22.76
N ASP A 23 18.43 4.48 -23.76
CA ASP A 23 19.68 3.70 -23.77
C ASP A 23 20.49 3.93 -22.49
N ALA A 24 21.09 2.86 -21.98
CA ALA A 24 21.57 2.79 -20.61
C ALA A 24 23.08 2.53 -20.52
N ASP A 25 23.74 3.17 -19.56
CA ASP A 25 25.11 2.85 -19.15
C ASP A 25 25.13 1.79 -18.05
N ALA A 26 24.15 1.81 -17.16
CA ALA A 26 24.04 0.88 -16.04
C ALA A 26 22.57 0.61 -15.70
N VAL A 27 22.29 -0.63 -15.32
CA VAL A 27 20.96 -1.07 -14.87
C VAL A 27 21.11 -1.82 -13.56
N THR A 28 20.36 -1.39 -12.55
CA THR A 28 20.39 -1.95 -11.19
C THR A 28 19.01 -2.47 -10.83
N PHE A 29 18.95 -3.72 -10.37
CA PHE A 29 17.72 -4.32 -9.88
C PHE A 29 17.24 -3.64 -8.60
N LEU A 30 15.97 -3.24 -8.53
CA LEU A 30 15.34 -2.63 -7.36
C LEU A 30 14.60 -3.67 -6.53
N THR A 31 14.97 -3.78 -5.24
CA THR A 31 14.32 -4.68 -4.28
C THR A 31 13.10 -4.04 -3.61
N GLY A 32 12.19 -4.85 -3.07
CA GLY A 32 11.06 -4.39 -2.26
C GLY A 32 9.69 -4.79 -2.81
N GLY A 33 9.52 -4.73 -4.14
CA GLY A 33 8.29 -5.17 -4.81
C GLY A 33 8.19 -6.70 -4.97
N SER A 34 6.96 -7.22 -4.90
CA SER A 34 6.68 -8.65 -5.06
C SER A 34 5.93 -9.01 -6.36
N GLY A 35 5.22 -8.05 -6.97
CA GLY A 35 4.45 -8.25 -8.21
C GLY A 35 5.33 -8.29 -9.46
N ASN A 36 6.20 -7.29 -9.62
CA ASN A 36 6.93 -7.04 -10.87
C ASN A 36 8.45 -6.97 -10.68
N PHE A 37 9.17 -6.99 -11.81
CA PHE A 37 10.60 -6.69 -11.86
C PHE A 37 10.76 -5.18 -12.04
N ALA A 38 11.51 -4.53 -11.16
CA ALA A 38 11.77 -3.10 -11.23
C ALA A 38 13.28 -2.86 -11.29
N TYR A 39 13.70 -1.91 -12.10
CA TYR A 39 15.10 -1.58 -12.32
C TYR A 39 15.29 -0.07 -12.32
N ARG A 40 16.36 0.40 -11.69
CA ARG A 40 16.88 1.74 -11.88
C ARG A 40 17.83 1.71 -13.07
N VAL A 41 17.61 2.61 -14.01
CA VAL A 41 18.38 2.74 -15.23
C VAL A 41 19.11 4.08 -15.19
N HIS A 42 20.44 4.03 -15.29
CA HIS A 42 21.25 5.21 -15.53
C HIS A 42 21.37 5.41 -17.05
N LEU A 43 20.79 6.50 -17.52
CA LEU A 43 20.70 6.79 -18.96
C LEU A 43 22.06 7.23 -19.49
N ARG A 44 22.42 6.71 -20.67
CA ARG A 44 23.62 7.13 -21.41
C ARG A 44 23.54 8.59 -21.84
N THR A 45 22.33 9.05 -22.14
CA THR A 45 22.04 10.46 -22.43
C THR A 45 20.80 10.85 -21.65
N PRO A 46 20.83 11.95 -20.87
CA PRO A 46 19.65 12.37 -20.11
C PRO A 46 18.42 12.55 -20.99
N TYR A 47 17.28 12.04 -20.53
CA TYR A 47 15.99 12.16 -21.19
C TYR A 47 15.17 13.24 -20.48
N ASP A 48 14.78 14.32 -21.15
CA ASP A 48 14.03 15.44 -20.56
C ASP A 48 14.64 15.98 -19.23
N GLY A 49 15.97 15.93 -19.12
CA GLY A 49 16.71 16.35 -17.93
C GLY A 49 16.85 15.30 -16.83
N TYR A 50 16.24 14.12 -16.98
CA TYR A 50 16.42 12.99 -16.09
C TYR A 50 17.69 12.19 -16.44
N GLU A 51 18.59 12.04 -15.48
CA GLU A 51 19.76 11.16 -15.60
C GLU A 51 19.43 9.69 -15.30
N THR A 52 18.34 9.48 -14.54
CA THR A 52 17.87 8.15 -14.12
C THR A 52 16.38 8.01 -14.33
N VAL A 53 15.97 6.79 -14.69
CA VAL A 53 14.57 6.39 -14.82
C VAL A 53 14.35 5.02 -14.17
N VAL A 54 13.10 4.69 -13.88
CA VAL A 54 12.69 3.37 -13.42
C VAL A 54 12.02 2.61 -14.55
N VAL A 55 12.49 1.39 -14.80
CA VAL A 55 11.86 0.42 -15.70
C VAL A 55 11.14 -0.61 -14.87
N LYS A 56 9.84 -0.77 -15.08
CA LYS A 56 8.99 -1.76 -14.42
C LYS A 56 8.44 -2.74 -15.45
N HIS A 57 8.82 -4.01 -15.34
CA HIS A 57 8.42 -5.09 -16.23
C HIS A 57 7.54 -6.11 -15.51
N ALA A 58 6.44 -6.49 -16.17
CA ALA A 58 5.48 -7.45 -15.67
C ALA A 58 5.53 -8.78 -16.44
N GLU A 59 5.46 -9.88 -15.69
CA GLU A 59 5.26 -11.24 -16.19
C GLU A 59 3.81 -11.70 -15.89
N PRO A 60 3.27 -12.75 -16.55
CA PRO A 60 1.89 -13.23 -16.31
C PRO A 60 1.72 -13.98 -14.98
N TYR A 61 2.62 -13.72 -14.02
CA TYR A 61 2.66 -14.27 -12.68
C TYR A 61 3.22 -13.23 -11.69
N VAL A 62 2.96 -13.45 -10.40
CA VAL A 62 3.56 -12.66 -9.31
C VAL A 62 5.04 -13.02 -9.19
N ARG A 63 5.96 -12.08 -9.38
CA ARG A 63 7.41 -12.34 -9.31
C ARG A 63 7.83 -13.08 -8.03
N GLY A 64 7.30 -12.67 -6.88
CA GLY A 64 7.59 -13.28 -5.58
C GLY A 64 6.94 -14.65 -5.36
N LEU A 65 5.96 -15.04 -6.18
CA LEU A 65 5.27 -16.32 -6.12
C LEU A 65 4.88 -16.77 -7.53
N LYS A 66 5.86 -17.30 -8.28
CA LYS A 66 5.69 -17.64 -9.71
C LYS A 66 4.55 -18.62 -10.02
N THR A 67 4.07 -19.37 -9.03
CA THR A 67 2.92 -20.29 -9.16
C THR A 67 1.57 -19.57 -9.17
N MET A 68 1.55 -18.28 -8.82
CA MET A 68 0.37 -17.46 -8.79
C MET A 68 0.30 -16.63 -10.07
N ALA A 69 -0.64 -16.99 -10.95
CA ALA A 69 -0.94 -16.22 -12.15
C ALA A 69 -1.43 -14.81 -11.77
N PHE A 70 -1.04 -13.83 -12.58
CA PHE A 70 -1.48 -12.45 -12.41
C PHE A 70 -1.50 -11.75 -13.78
N SER A 71 -2.64 -11.19 -14.17
CA SER A 71 -2.81 -10.57 -15.49
C SER A 71 -1.87 -9.38 -15.69
N LEU A 72 -1.34 -9.29 -16.91
CA LEU A 72 -0.52 -8.17 -17.37
C LEU A 72 -1.34 -6.88 -17.52
N GLU A 73 -2.67 -6.97 -17.63
CA GLU A 73 -3.57 -5.81 -17.67
C GLU A 73 -3.41 -4.90 -16.44
N ARG A 74 -2.87 -5.41 -15.33
CA ARG A 74 -2.54 -4.63 -14.13
C ARG A 74 -1.67 -3.39 -14.42
N GLN A 75 -0.81 -3.46 -15.44
CA GLN A 75 0.00 -2.31 -15.85
C GLN A 75 -0.83 -1.20 -16.50
N LEU A 76 -1.93 -1.52 -17.18
CA LEU A 76 -2.84 -0.51 -17.74
C LEU A 76 -3.46 0.35 -16.63
N TYR A 77 -3.87 -0.30 -15.54
CA TYR A 77 -4.43 0.39 -14.37
C TYR A 77 -3.37 1.23 -13.66
N GLU A 78 -2.13 0.74 -13.53
CA GLU A 78 -1.03 1.52 -12.98
C GLU A 78 -0.73 2.77 -13.81
N VAL A 79 -0.57 2.63 -15.13
CA VAL A 79 -0.29 3.76 -16.03
C VAL A 79 -1.40 4.79 -15.98
N GLU A 80 -2.66 4.36 -16.09
CA GLU A 80 -3.80 5.28 -16.00
C GLU A 80 -3.82 5.99 -14.64
N ALA A 81 -3.61 5.26 -13.54
CA ALA A 81 -3.61 5.85 -12.20
C ALA A 81 -2.52 6.92 -12.07
N LEU A 82 -1.28 6.61 -12.46
CA LEU A 82 -0.16 7.55 -12.40
C LEU A 82 -0.45 8.82 -13.21
N GLN A 83 -0.92 8.67 -14.45
CA GLN A 83 -1.28 9.79 -15.32
C GLN A 83 -2.42 10.64 -14.74
N GLN A 84 -3.46 10.00 -14.20
CA GLN A 84 -4.60 10.68 -13.59
C GLN A 84 -4.21 11.42 -12.31
N MET A 85 -3.31 10.85 -11.50
CA MET A 85 -2.83 11.48 -10.27
C MET A 85 -1.96 12.69 -10.56
N ILE A 86 -1.04 12.62 -11.52
CA ILE A 86 -0.25 13.78 -11.97
C ILE A 86 -1.16 14.91 -12.47
N LYS A 87 -2.08 14.58 -13.40
CA LYS A 87 -2.97 15.56 -14.04
C LYS A 87 -3.84 16.34 -13.06
N HIS A 88 -4.20 15.74 -11.92
CA HIS A 88 -5.10 16.34 -10.94
C HIS A 88 -4.41 16.65 -9.61
N SER A 89 -3.08 16.52 -9.54
CA SER A 89 -2.33 16.88 -8.34
C SER A 89 -2.26 18.41 -8.20
N PRO A 90 -2.48 18.96 -7.01
CA PRO A 90 -2.16 20.35 -6.74
C PRO A 90 -0.67 20.63 -6.97
N PRO A 91 -0.29 21.81 -7.51
CA PRO A 91 1.11 22.14 -7.81
C PRO A 91 2.05 22.09 -6.59
N ASP A 92 1.52 22.41 -5.41
CA ASP A 92 2.24 22.47 -4.13
C ASP A 92 2.02 21.21 -3.26
N ALA A 93 1.45 20.14 -3.83
CA ALA A 93 1.20 18.92 -3.08
C ALA A 93 2.52 18.26 -2.63
N LEU A 94 2.60 17.97 -1.32
CA LEU A 94 3.73 17.23 -0.76
C LEU A 94 3.77 15.78 -1.25
N VAL A 95 2.59 15.20 -1.51
CA VAL A 95 2.44 13.85 -2.07
C VAL A 95 2.27 13.95 -3.58
N THR A 96 3.05 13.18 -4.32
CA THR A 96 2.95 13.01 -5.76
C THR A 96 3.13 11.52 -6.13
N VAL A 97 3.20 11.23 -7.42
CA VAL A 97 3.47 9.91 -7.98
C VAL A 97 4.60 10.01 -9.03
N PRO A 98 5.23 8.90 -9.45
CA PRO A 98 6.09 8.89 -10.63
C PRO A 98 5.34 9.30 -11.90
N GLU A 99 6.01 10.01 -12.79
CA GLU A 99 5.47 10.35 -14.11
C GLU A 99 5.78 9.21 -15.09
N VAL A 100 4.78 8.79 -15.86
CA VAL A 100 4.96 7.79 -16.91
C VAL A 100 5.60 8.45 -18.14
N LEU A 101 6.82 8.05 -18.46
CA LEU A 101 7.58 8.55 -19.61
C LEU A 101 7.32 7.71 -20.86
N HIS A 102 7.17 6.40 -20.70
CA HIS A 102 6.88 5.47 -21.79
C HIS A 102 6.11 4.26 -21.28
N PHE A 103 5.23 3.72 -22.13
CA PHE A 103 4.54 2.47 -21.84
C PHE A 103 4.51 1.59 -23.09
N ASP A 104 5.26 0.51 -23.04
CA ASP A 104 5.33 -0.51 -24.08
C ASP A 104 4.41 -1.68 -23.69
N THR A 105 3.22 -1.68 -24.28
CA THR A 105 2.21 -2.73 -24.07
C THR A 105 2.63 -4.08 -24.66
N ALA A 106 3.51 -4.12 -25.65
CA ALA A 106 3.95 -5.37 -26.25
C ALA A 106 4.97 -6.08 -25.36
N ALA A 107 5.91 -5.32 -24.80
CA ALA A 107 6.92 -5.83 -23.86
C ALA A 107 6.45 -5.87 -22.39
N ASN A 108 5.29 -5.31 -22.08
CA ASN A 108 4.78 -5.14 -20.71
C ASN A 108 5.77 -4.34 -19.85
N VAL A 109 6.20 -3.19 -20.37
CA VAL A 109 7.20 -2.32 -19.74
C VAL A 109 6.63 -0.93 -19.52
N ILE A 110 6.71 -0.46 -18.27
CA ILE A 110 6.49 0.95 -17.93
C ILE A 110 7.86 1.58 -17.64
N ILE A 111 8.17 2.68 -18.33
CA ILE A 111 9.31 3.54 -18.00
C ILE A 111 8.74 4.80 -17.35
N MET A 112 9.21 5.11 -16.14
CA MET A 112 8.71 6.21 -15.33
C MET A 112 9.86 6.98 -14.67
N THR A 113 9.57 8.19 -14.18
CA THR A 113 10.57 9.00 -13.48
C THR A 113 11.08 8.30 -12.22
N ASP A 114 12.36 8.47 -11.93
CA ASP A 114 12.94 8.02 -10.67
C ASP A 114 12.53 8.97 -9.53
N CYS A 115 12.11 8.41 -8.39
CA CYS A 115 11.74 9.19 -7.21
C CYS A 115 12.96 9.72 -6.43
N GLY A 116 14.17 9.38 -6.87
CA GLY A 116 15.44 9.82 -6.31
C GLY A 116 16.31 8.66 -5.87
N ASP A 117 17.61 8.78 -6.08
CA ASP A 117 18.56 7.80 -5.59
C ASP A 117 18.60 7.80 -4.05
N GLY A 118 18.67 6.61 -3.47
CA GLY A 118 18.67 6.42 -2.01
C GLY A 118 17.40 6.84 -1.26
N VAL A 119 16.31 7.26 -1.90
CA VAL A 119 15.05 7.60 -1.21
C VAL A 119 14.41 6.33 -0.64
N PRO A 120 14.28 6.19 0.70
CA PRO A 120 13.75 4.98 1.30
C PRO A 120 12.23 4.92 1.18
N SER A 121 11.68 3.70 1.23
CA SER A 121 10.26 3.52 1.56
C SER A 121 9.98 4.02 2.97
N LEU A 122 8.76 4.44 3.25
CA LEU A 122 8.33 4.85 4.57
C LEU A 122 8.48 3.70 5.57
N LYS A 123 8.21 2.46 5.14
CA LYS A 123 8.50 1.27 5.94
C LYS A 123 9.97 1.20 6.33
N GLN A 124 10.88 1.31 5.37
CA GLN A 124 12.32 1.28 5.62
C GLN A 124 12.76 2.45 6.50
N LEU A 125 12.34 3.68 6.19
CA LEU A 125 12.63 4.87 6.98
C LEU A 125 12.23 4.67 8.44
N MET A 126 11.00 4.20 8.69
CA MET A 126 10.52 3.93 10.04
C MET A 126 11.39 2.89 10.74
N GLN A 127 11.80 1.81 10.06
CA GLN A 127 12.58 0.73 10.67
C GLN A 127 14.05 1.10 10.94
N THR A 128 14.66 1.95 10.10
CA THR A 128 16.12 2.20 10.15
C THR A 128 16.50 3.57 10.69
N ASP A 129 15.75 4.62 10.35
CA ASP A 129 15.98 6.01 10.82
C ASP A 129 14.62 6.68 11.06
N PRO A 130 13.88 6.26 12.11
CA PRO A 130 12.53 6.73 12.32
C PRO A 130 12.50 8.27 12.44
N PRO A 131 11.59 8.94 11.72
CA PRO A 131 11.51 10.39 11.76
C PRO A 131 11.05 10.87 13.13
N SER A 132 11.35 12.13 13.46
CA SER A 132 10.79 12.74 14.67
C SER A 132 9.25 12.72 14.63
N PRO A 133 8.56 12.67 15.77
CA PRO A 133 7.09 12.73 15.80
C PRO A 133 6.49 13.92 15.06
N ALA A 134 7.22 15.05 14.96
CA ALA A 134 6.78 16.21 14.18
C ALA A 134 6.80 15.94 12.66
N VAL A 135 7.89 15.37 12.15
CA VAL A 135 8.01 14.96 10.75
C VAL A 135 6.99 13.86 10.43
N ALA A 136 6.82 12.90 11.33
CA ALA A 136 5.84 11.82 11.19
C ALA A 136 4.39 12.34 11.09
N ARG A 137 4.03 13.38 11.86
CA ARG A 137 2.72 14.07 11.72
C ARG A 137 2.56 14.69 10.34
N THR A 138 3.58 15.34 9.81
CA THR A 138 3.54 15.94 8.46
C THR A 138 3.31 14.87 7.40
N ILE A 139 4.03 13.75 7.48
CA ILE A 139 3.84 12.60 6.58
C ILE A 139 2.40 12.07 6.69
N GLY A 140 1.94 11.79 7.91
CA GLY A 140 0.59 11.27 8.16
C GLY A 140 -0.49 12.19 7.60
N LYS A 141 -0.43 13.49 7.93
CA LYS A 141 -1.39 14.49 7.43
C LYS A 141 -1.43 14.54 5.90
N ALA A 142 -0.26 14.53 5.26
CA ALA A 142 -0.15 14.62 3.80
C ALA A 142 -0.74 13.37 3.12
N LEU A 143 -0.43 12.17 3.62
CA LEU A 143 -0.97 10.91 3.11
C LEU A 143 -2.48 10.78 3.35
N GLY A 144 -2.98 11.18 4.52
CA GLY A 144 -4.41 11.14 4.83
C GLY A 144 -5.21 12.07 3.93
N THR A 145 -4.67 13.27 3.68
CA THR A 145 -5.24 14.22 2.72
C THR A 145 -5.23 13.66 1.30
N PHE A 146 -4.12 13.04 0.90
CA PHE A 146 -3.94 12.47 -0.43
C PHE A 146 -4.96 11.36 -0.73
N ILE A 147 -5.03 10.35 0.13
CA ILE A 147 -5.93 9.21 -0.09
C ILE A 147 -7.40 9.62 0.05
N GLY A 148 -7.70 10.56 0.94
CA GLY A 148 -9.02 11.16 1.07
C GLY A 148 -9.49 11.87 -0.20
N ARG A 149 -8.60 12.61 -0.88
CA ARG A 149 -8.90 13.23 -2.18
C ARG A 149 -9.12 12.21 -3.29
N LEU A 150 -8.32 11.15 -3.34
CA LEU A 150 -8.53 10.04 -4.28
C LEU A 150 -9.94 9.45 -4.09
N HIS A 151 -10.30 9.12 -2.86
CA HIS A 151 -11.61 8.54 -2.54
C HIS A 151 -12.77 9.53 -2.78
N ALA A 152 -12.58 10.82 -2.53
CA ALA A 152 -13.58 11.85 -2.84
C ALA A 152 -13.81 11.99 -4.35
N ARG A 153 -12.73 11.92 -5.15
CA ARG A 153 -12.82 11.94 -6.61
C ARG A 153 -13.46 10.66 -7.15
N GLY A 154 -13.05 9.49 -6.69
CA GLY A 154 -13.63 8.21 -7.12
C GLY A 154 -15.15 8.11 -6.87
N ARG A 155 -15.66 8.82 -5.86
CA ARG A 155 -17.11 8.96 -5.62
C ARG A 155 -17.83 9.88 -6.61
N THR A 156 -17.16 10.92 -7.10
CA THR A 156 -17.81 12.01 -7.86
C THR A 156 -17.48 12.04 -9.36
N ASP A 157 -16.39 11.40 -9.79
CA ASP A 157 -15.94 11.33 -11.18
C ASP A 157 -16.29 9.96 -11.78
N ASP A 158 -17.43 9.91 -12.48
CA ASP A 158 -17.97 8.67 -13.07
C ASP A 158 -17.03 8.06 -14.12
N ALA A 159 -16.34 8.88 -14.92
CA ALA A 159 -15.43 8.39 -15.96
C ALA A 159 -14.19 7.76 -15.34
N PHE A 160 -13.61 8.40 -14.34
CA PHE A 160 -12.51 7.85 -13.54
C PHE A 160 -12.93 6.54 -12.88
N ARG A 161 -14.09 6.51 -12.21
CA ARG A 161 -14.61 5.29 -11.59
C ARG A 161 -14.88 4.17 -12.59
N ALA A 162 -15.49 4.46 -13.74
CA ALA A 162 -15.82 3.46 -14.76
C ALA A 162 -14.60 2.79 -15.39
N PHE A 163 -13.46 3.48 -15.46
CA PHE A 163 -12.21 2.88 -15.92
C PHE A 163 -11.71 1.82 -14.91
N PHE A 164 -11.57 2.21 -13.64
CA PHE A 164 -11.04 1.35 -12.59
C PHE A 164 -12.00 0.24 -12.13
N ASP A 165 -13.28 0.33 -12.48
CA ASP A 165 -14.25 -0.72 -12.19
C ASP A 165 -13.99 -2.00 -13.01
N LYS A 166 -13.26 -1.87 -14.12
CA LYS A 166 -12.87 -3.00 -14.99
C LYS A 166 -11.80 -3.89 -14.37
N ASN A 167 -11.09 -3.43 -13.33
CA ASN A 167 -10.05 -4.21 -12.66
C ASN A 167 -10.66 -5.25 -11.70
N GLU A 168 -11.42 -6.20 -12.25
CA GLU A 168 -12.08 -7.28 -11.48
C GLU A 168 -11.05 -8.21 -10.84
N GLU A 169 -9.92 -8.45 -11.51
CA GLU A 169 -8.85 -9.28 -10.97
C GLU A 169 -8.22 -8.63 -9.74
N GLY A 170 -8.00 -7.31 -9.74
CA GLY A 170 -7.59 -6.58 -8.56
C GLY A 170 -8.57 -6.75 -7.39
N LYS A 171 -9.89 -6.76 -7.64
CA LYS A 171 -10.90 -7.02 -6.60
C LYS A 171 -10.78 -8.45 -6.05
N ARG A 172 -10.72 -9.45 -6.93
CA ARG A 172 -10.57 -10.87 -6.56
C ARG A 172 -9.29 -11.11 -5.77
N LEU A 173 -8.19 -10.47 -6.19
CA LEU A 173 -6.90 -10.59 -5.55
C LEU A 173 -6.91 -10.00 -4.14
N SER A 174 -7.40 -8.78 -3.95
CA SER A 174 -7.52 -8.16 -2.61
C SER A 174 -8.41 -8.97 -1.66
N ALA A 175 -9.52 -9.55 -2.16
CA ALA A 175 -10.35 -10.47 -1.39
C ALA A 175 -9.57 -11.72 -0.96
N LEU A 176 -8.90 -12.37 -1.92
CA LEU A 176 -8.17 -13.63 -1.70
C LEU A 176 -6.99 -13.50 -0.73
N VAL A 177 -6.15 -12.47 -0.88
CA VAL A 177 -4.87 -12.40 -0.15
C VAL A 177 -5.01 -12.05 1.31
N THR A 178 -6.12 -11.39 1.68
CA THR A 178 -6.43 -11.00 3.06
C THR A 178 -7.55 -11.89 3.62
N TYR A 179 -8.77 -11.80 3.07
CA TYR A 179 -9.96 -12.45 3.63
C TYR A 179 -9.99 -13.96 3.37
N GLY A 180 -9.67 -14.39 2.14
CA GLY A 180 -9.62 -15.80 1.76
C GLY A 180 -8.60 -16.64 2.53
N ARG A 181 -7.73 -16.01 3.33
CA ARG A 181 -6.74 -16.67 4.18
C ARG A 181 -7.10 -16.66 5.67
N LEU A 182 -8.07 -15.86 6.12
CA LEU A 182 -8.32 -15.63 7.55
C LEU A 182 -8.62 -16.92 8.30
N VAL A 183 -9.63 -17.67 7.88
CA VAL A 183 -10.04 -18.92 8.56
C VAL A 183 -8.87 -19.90 8.63
N SER A 184 -8.24 -20.20 7.49
CA SER A 184 -7.09 -21.13 7.44
C SER A 184 -5.89 -20.69 8.29
N THR A 185 -5.75 -19.38 8.54
CA THR A 185 -4.68 -18.84 9.39
C THR A 185 -4.89 -19.21 10.85
N LEU A 186 -6.15 -19.26 11.28
CA LEU A 186 -6.55 -19.54 12.65
C LEU A 186 -6.76 -21.04 12.90
N THR A 187 -7.17 -21.80 11.88
CA THR A 187 -7.51 -23.23 12.03
C THR A 187 -6.35 -24.18 11.72
N ASP A 188 -5.58 -23.90 10.67
CA ASP A 188 -4.61 -24.87 10.14
C ASP A 188 -3.20 -24.66 10.72
N GLY A 189 -2.98 -23.58 11.48
CA GLY A 189 -1.68 -23.26 12.08
C GLY A 189 -0.54 -23.07 11.07
N ARG A 190 -0.83 -22.89 9.77
CA ARG A 190 0.23 -22.80 8.74
C ARG A 190 1.34 -21.80 9.06
N PRO A 191 1.06 -20.65 9.69
CA PRO A 191 2.13 -19.79 10.17
C PRO A 191 2.80 -20.37 11.43
N PRO A 192 4.15 -20.54 11.45
CA PRO A 192 4.87 -21.12 12.60
C PRO A 192 4.62 -20.42 13.94
N ALA A 193 4.29 -19.13 13.92
CA ALA A 193 3.96 -18.38 15.12
C ALA A 193 2.64 -18.85 15.80
N LEU A 194 1.75 -19.50 15.04
CA LEU A 194 0.40 -19.84 15.48
C LEU A 194 0.16 -21.33 15.74
N CYS A 195 1.04 -22.25 15.33
CA CYS A 195 0.80 -23.70 15.47
C CYS A 195 1.34 -24.38 16.74
N GLU A 196 2.25 -23.76 17.49
CA GLU A 196 2.93 -24.44 18.61
C GLU A 196 2.96 -23.62 19.92
N PRO A 197 1.95 -23.70 20.80
CA PRO A 197 0.69 -24.39 20.61
C PRO A 197 -0.22 -23.67 19.62
N LEU A 198 -1.21 -24.39 19.10
CA LEU A 198 -2.26 -23.80 18.27
C LEU A 198 -2.86 -22.58 18.99
N LEU A 199 -3.15 -21.51 18.26
CA LEU A 199 -3.88 -20.39 18.83
C LEU A 199 -5.33 -20.81 19.09
N GLU A 200 -5.74 -20.79 20.35
CA GLU A 200 -7.13 -21.06 20.73
C GLU A 200 -7.99 -19.83 20.38
N VAL A 201 -9.05 -20.07 19.61
CA VAL A 201 -10.05 -19.06 19.26
C VAL A 201 -11.41 -19.58 19.70
N ALA A 202 -12.22 -18.74 20.37
CA ALA A 202 -13.54 -19.13 20.83
C ALA A 202 -14.44 -19.49 19.63
N ALA A 203 -15.36 -20.45 19.84
CA ALA A 203 -16.23 -20.91 18.76
C ALA A 203 -17.14 -19.78 18.23
N GLU A 204 -17.62 -18.90 19.13
CA GLU A 204 -18.45 -17.75 18.76
C GLU A 204 -17.65 -16.70 17.96
N ASP A 205 -16.37 -16.51 18.29
CA ASP A 205 -15.47 -15.61 17.55
C ASP A 205 -15.17 -16.18 16.16
N MET A 206 -14.95 -17.48 16.04
CA MET A 206 -14.76 -18.14 14.73
C MET A 206 -15.99 -18.01 13.83
N GLU A 207 -17.21 -18.22 14.37
CA GLU A 207 -18.46 -18.03 13.60
C GLU A 207 -18.59 -16.57 13.11
N SER A 208 -18.21 -15.62 13.96
CA SER A 208 -18.21 -14.19 13.61
C SER A 208 -17.19 -13.88 12.51
N ILE A 209 -15.98 -14.44 12.58
CA ILE A 209 -14.93 -14.27 11.56
C ILE A 209 -15.36 -14.88 10.22
N GLU A 210 -15.96 -16.07 10.22
CA GLU A 210 -16.48 -16.69 8.99
C GLU A 210 -17.53 -15.81 8.31
N ARG A 211 -18.43 -15.20 9.11
CA ARG A 211 -19.42 -14.23 8.63
C ARG A 211 -18.76 -12.99 8.02
N VAL A 212 -17.76 -12.41 8.72
CA VAL A 212 -16.97 -11.28 8.23
C VAL A 212 -16.34 -11.58 6.88
N VAL A 213 -15.71 -12.75 6.74
CA VAL A 213 -15.08 -13.17 5.47
C VAL A 213 -16.11 -13.17 4.35
N VAL A 214 -17.23 -13.87 4.52
CA VAL A 214 -18.25 -13.99 3.47
C VAL A 214 -18.84 -12.62 3.10
N GLU A 215 -19.17 -11.80 4.09
CA GLU A 215 -19.78 -10.49 3.87
C GLU A 215 -18.82 -9.52 3.20
N THR A 216 -17.58 -9.41 3.71
CA THR A 216 -16.60 -8.48 3.17
C THR A 216 -16.07 -8.91 1.81
N GLU A 217 -15.87 -10.19 1.54
CA GLU A 217 -15.53 -10.67 0.19
C GLU A 217 -16.64 -10.31 -0.80
N ARG A 218 -17.90 -10.53 -0.44
CA ARG A 218 -19.04 -10.13 -1.27
C ARG A 218 -19.04 -8.63 -1.52
N GLU A 219 -18.77 -7.80 -0.51
CA GLU A 219 -18.72 -6.35 -0.67
C GLU A 219 -17.57 -5.89 -1.56
N ILE A 220 -16.35 -6.42 -1.37
CA ILE A 220 -15.19 -6.12 -2.21
C ILE A 220 -15.50 -6.41 -3.69
N LEU A 221 -16.13 -7.56 -3.98
CA LEU A 221 -16.41 -7.97 -5.35
C LEU A 221 -17.50 -7.13 -6.02
N ASN A 222 -18.46 -6.61 -5.26
CA ASN A 222 -19.66 -5.97 -5.80
C ASN A 222 -19.70 -4.43 -5.62
N THR A 223 -18.83 -3.86 -4.79
CA THR A 223 -18.86 -2.44 -4.47
C THR A 223 -18.62 -1.55 -5.71
N LYS A 224 -19.26 -0.38 -5.65
CA LYS A 224 -19.08 0.77 -6.55
C LYS A 224 -18.76 2.05 -5.78
N GLU A 225 -18.32 1.93 -4.53
CA GLU A 225 -18.17 3.03 -3.58
C GLU A 225 -17.22 4.12 -4.09
N THR A 226 -15.95 3.78 -4.34
CA THR A 226 -14.96 4.74 -4.82
C THR A 226 -13.83 4.05 -5.56
N VAL A 227 -12.87 4.82 -6.06
CA VAL A 227 -11.58 4.30 -6.55
C VAL A 227 -10.59 4.30 -5.40
N VAL A 228 -9.94 3.17 -5.18
CA VAL A 228 -8.91 2.94 -4.17
C VAL A 228 -7.55 2.77 -4.87
N MET A 229 -6.46 3.11 -4.18
CA MET A 229 -5.10 2.77 -4.59
C MET A 229 -4.92 1.25 -4.55
N GLY A 230 -5.51 0.59 -3.55
CA GLY A 230 -5.74 -0.85 -3.54
C GLY A 230 -4.61 -1.71 -2.97
N ASP A 231 -3.45 -1.11 -2.72
CA ASP A 231 -2.33 -1.64 -1.93
C ASP A 231 -1.65 -0.49 -1.17
N PHE A 232 -2.44 0.26 -0.39
CA PHE A 232 -1.96 1.48 0.27
C PHE A 232 -1.31 1.15 1.62
N TRP A 233 0.01 0.95 1.62
CA TRP A 233 0.79 0.68 2.83
C TRP A 233 2.17 1.37 2.81
N PRO A 234 2.87 1.49 3.95
CA PRO A 234 4.16 2.20 4.03
C PRO A 234 5.27 1.69 3.11
N GLY A 235 5.18 0.46 2.59
CA GLY A 235 6.13 -0.06 1.61
C GLY A 235 6.00 0.60 0.23
N ASN A 236 4.80 1.04 -0.14
CA ASN A 236 4.49 1.70 -1.41
C ASN A 236 4.52 3.23 -1.31
N VAL A 237 5.15 3.76 -0.27
CA VAL A 237 5.33 5.20 -0.04
C VAL A 237 6.81 5.48 0.06
N LEU A 238 7.38 6.29 -0.82
CA LEU A 238 8.77 6.77 -0.71
C LEU A 238 8.79 8.17 -0.09
N VAL A 239 9.76 8.45 0.79
CA VAL A 239 9.81 9.73 1.52
C VAL A 239 11.20 10.37 1.37
N SER A 240 11.25 11.49 0.66
CA SER A 240 12.43 12.36 0.65
C SER A 240 12.38 13.33 1.83
N LEU A 241 13.48 13.38 2.59
CA LEU A 241 13.66 14.31 3.69
C LEU A 241 14.78 15.30 3.35
N ARG A 242 14.52 16.59 3.56
CA ARG A 242 15.53 17.63 3.48
C ARG A 242 16.03 17.99 4.87
N ARG A 243 17.35 18.09 5.03
CA ARG A 243 17.99 18.63 6.23
C ARG A 243 18.44 20.05 5.93
N GLU A 244 17.99 21.00 6.73
CA GLU A 244 18.41 22.40 6.60
C GLU A 244 19.80 22.60 7.17
N GLU A 245 20.70 23.15 6.35
CA GLU A 245 22.05 23.51 6.79
C GLU A 245 22.00 24.59 7.89
N GLY A 246 22.84 24.43 8.91
CA GLY A 246 22.96 25.37 10.03
C GLY A 246 21.99 25.14 11.19
N THR A 247 20.74 24.75 10.94
CA THR A 247 19.77 24.43 12.03
C THR A 247 19.70 22.94 12.35
N GLY A 248 20.04 22.08 11.38
CA GLY A 248 19.87 20.63 11.49
C GLY A 248 18.40 20.20 11.46
N THR A 249 17.47 21.11 11.15
CA THR A 249 16.04 20.82 11.10
C THR A 249 15.75 19.89 9.93
N VAL A 250 15.02 18.80 10.21
CA VAL A 250 14.59 17.83 9.20
C VAL A 250 13.15 18.16 8.79
N ALA A 251 12.92 18.33 7.50
CA ALA A 251 11.61 18.55 6.92
C ALA A 251 11.32 17.53 5.80
N VAL A 252 10.04 17.28 5.55
CA VAL A 252 9.65 16.45 4.40
C VAL A 252 9.79 17.29 3.14
N GLU A 253 10.56 16.80 2.18
CA GLU A 253 10.73 17.45 0.89
C GLU A 253 9.66 16.99 -0.10
N ARG A 254 9.48 15.67 -0.20
CA ARG A 254 8.50 15.04 -1.09
C ARG A 254 8.11 13.66 -0.60
N ILE A 255 6.88 13.26 -0.92
CA ILE A 255 6.36 11.92 -0.71
C ILE A 255 5.89 11.39 -2.06
N TYR A 256 6.26 10.16 -2.40
CA TYR A 256 5.81 9.50 -3.63
C TYR A 256 4.98 8.27 -3.27
N VAL A 257 3.77 8.16 -3.81
CA VAL A 257 2.97 6.93 -3.74
C VAL A 257 3.16 6.15 -5.04
N ILE A 258 3.69 4.94 -4.93
CA ILE A 258 4.09 4.10 -6.06
C ILE A 258 3.24 2.82 -6.11
N ASP A 259 3.44 2.00 -7.16
CA ASP A 259 2.87 0.65 -7.28
C ASP A 259 1.34 0.61 -7.37
N TRP A 260 0.78 1.31 -8.36
CA TRP A 260 -0.68 1.46 -8.55
C TRP A 260 -1.34 0.30 -9.31
N GLU A 261 -0.69 -0.86 -9.43
CA GLU A 261 -1.18 -1.98 -10.23
C GLU A 261 -2.50 -2.60 -9.71
N LEU A 262 -2.80 -2.37 -8.42
CA LEU A 262 -4.03 -2.79 -7.77
C LEU A 262 -5.10 -1.70 -7.69
N ALA A 263 -4.90 -0.55 -8.34
CA ALA A 263 -5.88 0.52 -8.42
C ALA A 263 -7.17 0.02 -9.06
N LYS A 264 -8.29 0.23 -8.37
CA LYS A 264 -9.58 -0.34 -8.73
C LYS A 264 -10.72 0.40 -8.05
N VAL A 265 -11.94 0.12 -8.47
CA VAL A 265 -13.09 0.44 -7.62
C VAL A 265 -13.09 -0.46 -6.39
N GLY A 266 -13.30 0.11 -5.21
CA GLY A 266 -13.20 -0.59 -3.94
C GLY A 266 -13.83 0.15 -2.78
N LEU A 267 -13.73 -0.48 -1.60
CA LEU A 267 -14.18 0.07 -0.33
C LEU A 267 -13.10 1.02 0.22
N ALA A 268 -13.45 2.28 0.50
CA ALA A 268 -12.47 3.29 0.93
C ALA A 268 -11.76 2.90 2.23
N GLY A 269 -12.47 2.19 3.13
CA GLY A 269 -11.92 1.75 4.41
C GLY A 269 -10.79 0.73 4.30
N LEU A 270 -10.62 0.05 3.15
CA LEU A 270 -9.53 -0.92 2.97
C LEU A 270 -8.17 -0.22 2.86
N ASP A 271 -8.02 0.80 2.01
CA ASP A 271 -6.76 1.55 1.92
C ASP A 271 -6.37 2.18 3.28
N VAL A 272 -7.34 2.78 3.96
CA VAL A 272 -7.13 3.39 5.28
C VAL A 272 -6.76 2.34 6.32
N GLY A 273 -7.49 1.22 6.36
CA GLY A 273 -7.26 0.13 7.30
C GLY A 273 -5.90 -0.54 7.09
N GLN A 274 -5.48 -0.76 5.85
CA GLN A 274 -4.21 -1.40 5.53
C GLN A 274 -3.04 -0.51 5.96
N PHE A 275 -3.09 0.78 5.65
CA PHE A 275 -2.09 1.74 6.10
C PHE A 275 -2.04 1.80 7.63
N CYS A 276 -3.20 1.87 8.30
CA CYS A 276 -3.27 1.90 9.75
C CYS A 276 -2.69 0.63 10.40
N ALA A 277 -3.01 -0.53 9.85
CA ALA A 277 -2.52 -1.80 10.34
C ALA A 277 -0.99 -1.88 10.25
N GLU A 278 -0.39 -1.55 9.10
CA GLU A 278 1.06 -1.61 8.91
C GLU A 278 1.82 -0.57 9.76
N VAL A 279 1.33 0.67 9.87
CA VAL A 279 1.99 1.66 10.75
C VAL A 279 1.89 1.27 12.22
N HIS A 280 0.77 0.66 12.64
CA HIS A 280 0.66 0.09 13.99
C HIS A 280 1.67 -1.03 14.21
N LEU A 281 1.82 -1.95 13.24
CA LEU A 281 2.83 -3.02 13.31
C LEU A 281 4.25 -2.46 13.40
N LEU A 282 4.57 -1.39 12.65
CA LEU A 282 5.87 -0.72 12.77
C LEU A 282 6.12 -0.20 14.18
N GLY A 283 5.17 0.54 14.77
CA GLY A 283 5.31 1.05 16.14
C GLY A 283 5.36 -0.07 17.18
N LYS A 284 4.63 -1.16 16.97
CA LYS A 284 4.60 -2.30 17.89
C LYS A 284 5.91 -3.07 17.82
N PHE A 285 6.38 -3.47 16.64
CA PHE A 285 7.55 -4.36 16.47
C PHE A 285 8.90 -3.63 16.45
N HIS A 286 8.90 -2.32 16.26
CA HIS A 286 10.12 -1.50 16.31
C HIS A 286 9.90 -0.35 17.31
N GLU A 287 10.33 -0.55 18.56
CA GLU A 287 10.04 0.36 19.68
C GLU A 287 10.58 1.78 19.46
N ALA A 288 11.71 1.92 18.75
CA ALA A 288 12.26 3.21 18.36
C ALA A 288 11.29 4.06 17.51
N CYS A 289 10.32 3.42 16.85
CA CYS A 289 9.36 4.06 15.95
C CYS A 289 8.03 4.37 16.64
N GLU A 290 7.77 3.90 17.87
CA GLU A 290 6.44 3.92 18.49
C GLU A 290 5.84 5.34 18.53
N GLY A 291 6.63 6.32 18.99
CA GLY A 291 6.22 7.72 19.04
C GLY A 291 5.95 8.33 17.66
N ALA A 292 6.75 7.97 16.66
CA ALA A 292 6.57 8.42 15.28
C ALA A 292 5.32 7.78 14.64
N ALA A 293 5.13 6.47 14.84
CA ALA A 293 4.00 5.70 14.33
C ALA A 293 2.67 6.21 14.90
N SER A 294 2.60 6.40 16.22
CA SER A 294 1.42 6.97 16.89
C SER A 294 1.08 8.37 16.38
N ALA A 295 2.10 9.24 16.26
CA ALA A 295 1.92 10.60 15.76
C ALA A 295 1.46 10.63 14.29
N MET A 296 2.00 9.73 13.46
CA MET A 296 1.63 9.57 12.05
C MET A 296 0.20 9.05 11.90
N LEU A 297 -0.17 7.97 12.61
CA LEU A 297 -1.52 7.39 12.56
C LEU A 297 -2.60 8.41 12.91
N ARG A 298 -2.40 9.16 14.00
CA ARG A 298 -3.35 10.18 14.42
C ARG A 298 -3.51 11.28 13.37
N ALA A 299 -2.40 11.79 12.82
CA ALA A 299 -2.45 12.83 11.80
C ALA A 299 -3.06 12.33 10.49
N PHE A 300 -2.78 11.09 10.11
CA PHE A 300 -3.33 10.42 8.93
C PHE A 300 -4.86 10.30 9.02
N LEU A 301 -5.36 9.69 10.09
CA LEU A 301 -6.79 9.46 10.29
C LEU A 301 -7.57 10.76 10.40
N HIS A 302 -7.04 11.75 11.12
CA HIS A 302 -7.64 13.08 11.22
C HIS A 302 -7.75 13.75 9.86
N ALA A 303 -6.63 13.81 9.12
CA ALA A 303 -6.62 14.46 7.80
C ALA A 303 -7.52 13.74 6.79
N TYR A 304 -7.57 12.41 6.84
CA TYR A 304 -8.50 11.64 6.03
C TYR A 304 -9.96 12.02 6.37
N GLY A 305 -10.30 12.06 7.66
CA GLY A 305 -11.64 12.43 8.11
C GLY A 305 -12.07 13.85 7.71
N GLU A 306 -11.13 14.79 7.62
CA GLU A 306 -11.39 16.17 7.18
C GLU A 306 -11.64 16.31 5.66
N THR A 307 -11.14 15.39 4.83
CA THR A 307 -11.30 15.49 3.37
C THR A 307 -12.70 15.18 2.88
N ASP A 308 -13.46 14.40 3.64
CA ASP A 308 -14.88 14.23 3.41
C ASP A 308 -15.58 15.45 4.00
N ARG A 309 -16.18 16.31 3.16
CA ARG A 309 -16.87 17.55 3.63
C ARG A 309 -18.15 17.24 4.44
N GLY A 310 -18.31 16.01 4.92
CA GLY A 310 -19.34 15.49 5.80
C GLY A 310 -18.71 14.61 6.88
N THR A 311 -19.49 14.24 7.89
CA THR A 311 -19.00 13.34 8.94
C THR A 311 -18.59 12.02 8.29
N VAL A 312 -17.37 11.51 8.56
CA VAL A 312 -16.97 10.16 8.11
C VAL A 312 -18.09 9.20 8.48
N ASP A 313 -18.65 8.52 7.49
CA ASP A 313 -19.70 7.53 7.72
C ASP A 313 -19.14 6.49 8.68
N ILE A 314 -19.89 6.20 9.76
CA ILE A 314 -19.52 5.14 10.72
C ILE A 314 -19.25 3.82 9.99
N ARG A 315 -19.89 3.57 8.83
CA ARG A 315 -19.61 2.41 7.97
C ARG A 315 -18.17 2.39 7.46
N VAL A 316 -17.59 3.54 7.11
CA VAL A 316 -16.17 3.61 6.72
C VAL A 316 -15.30 3.24 7.93
N ALA A 317 -15.59 3.79 9.12
CA ALA A 317 -14.83 3.46 10.32
C ALA A 317 -14.94 1.96 10.70
N GLN A 318 -16.11 1.35 10.54
CA GLN A 318 -16.33 -0.09 10.71
C GLN A 318 -15.51 -0.91 9.70
N THR A 319 -15.52 -0.49 8.42
CA THR A 319 -14.70 -1.12 7.36
C THR A 319 -13.21 -1.03 7.68
N VAL A 320 -12.73 0.13 8.16
CA VAL A 320 -11.35 0.32 8.61
C VAL A 320 -11.02 -0.62 9.76
N ALA A 321 -11.90 -0.71 10.77
CA ALA A 321 -11.69 -1.59 11.92
C ALA A 321 -11.59 -3.07 11.51
N VAL A 322 -12.56 -3.55 10.71
CA VAL A 322 -12.56 -4.91 10.18
C VAL A 322 -11.28 -5.17 9.37
N HIS A 323 -10.89 -4.24 8.52
CA HIS A 323 -9.72 -4.44 7.67
C HIS A 323 -8.40 -4.40 8.46
N VAL A 324 -8.29 -3.56 9.51
CA VAL A 324 -7.15 -3.59 10.43
C VAL A 324 -7.03 -4.97 11.09
N GLY A 325 -8.15 -5.50 11.60
CA GLY A 325 -8.18 -6.83 12.21
C GLY A 325 -7.82 -7.94 11.22
N ALA A 326 -8.40 -7.88 10.02
CA ALA A 326 -8.13 -8.82 8.94
C ALA A 326 -6.63 -8.80 8.55
N HIS A 327 -6.04 -7.61 8.44
CA HIS A 327 -4.62 -7.46 8.10
C HIS A 327 -3.72 -8.06 9.18
N TRP A 328 -3.98 -7.77 10.45
CA TRP A 328 -3.19 -8.34 11.56
C TRP A 328 -3.28 -9.85 11.64
N VAL A 329 -4.47 -10.43 11.43
CA VAL A 329 -4.63 -11.89 11.40
C VAL A 329 -3.94 -12.50 10.17
N ALA A 330 -4.17 -11.94 8.97
CA ALA A 330 -3.67 -12.51 7.73
C ALA A 330 -2.16 -12.32 7.53
N TRP A 331 -1.61 -11.13 7.78
CA TRP A 331 -0.26 -10.76 7.35
C TRP A 331 0.78 -10.82 8.46
N THR A 332 0.47 -10.39 9.69
CA THR A 332 1.44 -10.39 10.79
C THR A 332 2.13 -11.74 11.01
N PRO A 333 1.44 -12.90 11.01
CA PRO A 333 2.13 -14.17 11.25
C PRO A 333 2.87 -14.72 10.01
N ARG A 334 2.70 -14.10 8.83
CA ARG A 334 3.37 -14.48 7.57
C ARG A 334 4.61 -13.64 7.26
N VAL A 335 4.81 -12.56 8.00
CA VAL A 335 5.97 -11.66 7.86
C VAL A 335 6.85 -11.80 9.10
N PRO A 336 8.19 -11.87 8.95
CA PRO A 336 9.11 -12.04 10.07
C PRO A 336 9.27 -10.74 10.88
N TRP A 337 8.23 -10.32 11.58
CA TRP A 337 8.21 -9.09 12.38
C TRP A 337 9.04 -9.16 13.67
N GLY A 338 9.12 -10.34 14.30
CA GLY A 338 9.83 -10.49 15.57
C GLY A 338 9.36 -11.70 16.37
N ALA A 339 9.40 -11.58 17.69
CA ALA A 339 9.09 -12.67 18.61
C ALA A 339 7.67 -13.22 18.43
N LYS A 340 7.54 -14.55 18.56
CA LYS A 340 6.30 -15.30 18.39
C LYS A 340 5.18 -14.81 19.29
N GLU A 341 5.49 -14.49 20.53
CA GLU A 341 4.52 -14.07 21.56
C GLU A 341 3.88 -12.74 21.16
N LYS A 342 4.68 -11.82 20.63
CA LYS A 342 4.23 -10.51 20.16
C LYS A 342 3.39 -10.61 18.88
N VAL A 343 3.74 -11.54 17.98
CA VAL A 343 2.90 -11.89 16.82
C VAL A 343 1.54 -12.42 17.27
N ARG A 344 1.51 -13.34 18.25
CA ARG A 344 0.25 -13.88 18.79
C ARG A 344 -0.61 -12.82 19.46
N GLU A 345 -0.02 -11.92 20.26
CA GLU A 345 -0.72 -10.80 20.88
C GLU A 345 -1.46 -9.94 19.82
N VAL A 346 -0.77 -9.62 18.72
CA VAL A 346 -1.34 -8.83 17.63
C VAL A 346 -2.45 -9.59 16.90
N VAL A 347 -2.28 -10.90 16.67
CA VAL A 347 -3.34 -11.73 16.06
C VAL A 347 -4.57 -11.80 16.96
N CYS A 348 -4.41 -11.96 18.29
CA CYS A 348 -5.54 -11.91 19.23
C CYS A 348 -6.26 -10.55 19.19
N LYS A 349 -5.52 -9.45 19.12
CA LYS A 349 -6.12 -8.13 18.96
C LYS A 349 -6.82 -7.99 17.61
N GLY A 350 -6.29 -8.60 16.56
CA GLY A 350 -6.93 -8.66 15.24
C GLY A 350 -8.27 -9.39 15.26
N ILE A 351 -8.38 -10.49 16.01
CA ILE A 351 -9.65 -11.20 16.23
C ILE A 351 -10.67 -10.28 16.90
N GLU A 352 -10.28 -9.55 17.96
CA GLU A 352 -11.17 -8.57 18.61
C GLU A 352 -11.67 -7.51 17.62
N TYR A 353 -10.80 -6.99 16.76
CA TYR A 353 -11.17 -6.02 15.72
C TYR A 353 -12.11 -6.61 14.66
N LEU A 354 -11.94 -7.88 14.28
CA LEU A 354 -12.85 -8.56 13.35
C LEU A 354 -14.25 -8.73 13.95
N VAL A 355 -14.33 -9.18 15.22
CA VAL A 355 -15.60 -9.45 15.91
C VAL A 355 -16.33 -8.16 16.25
N GLN A 356 -15.64 -7.17 16.83
CA GLN A 356 -16.26 -5.93 17.27
C GLN A 356 -16.43 -4.91 16.11
N GLY A 357 -15.58 -4.99 15.08
CA GLY A 357 -15.50 -4.02 14.00
C GLY A 357 -16.78 -3.89 13.18
N GLN A 358 -17.49 -5.00 12.90
CA GLN A 358 -18.70 -4.99 12.06
C GLN A 358 -19.84 -4.15 12.66
N SER A 359 -19.98 -4.20 13.99
CA SER A 359 -21.00 -3.47 14.74
C SER A 359 -20.40 -2.39 15.63
N ALA A 360 -19.19 -1.91 15.30
CA ALA A 360 -18.47 -0.96 16.12
C ALA A 360 -19.30 0.32 16.29
N THR A 361 -19.47 0.72 17.54
CA THR A 361 -20.11 1.99 17.91
C THR A 361 -19.07 3.11 17.89
N ASP A 362 -19.52 4.37 17.84
CA ASP A 362 -18.67 5.54 18.02
C ASP A 362 -17.77 5.44 19.26
N GLY A 363 -18.30 4.90 20.37
CA GLY A 363 -17.56 4.71 21.61
C GLY A 363 -16.40 3.75 21.41
N TRP A 364 -16.67 2.57 20.84
CA TRP A 364 -15.62 1.58 20.57
C TRP A 364 -14.55 2.14 19.63
N ILE A 365 -14.93 2.86 18.56
CA ILE A 365 -13.98 3.46 17.64
C ILE A 365 -13.10 4.51 18.34
N LYS A 366 -13.67 5.34 19.22
CA LYS A 366 -12.96 6.35 20.01
C LYS A 366 -11.97 5.76 21.03
N ASP A 367 -12.23 4.54 21.49
CA ASP A 367 -11.34 3.82 22.41
C ASP A 367 -10.27 2.99 21.68
N SER A 368 -10.35 2.92 20.34
CA SER A 368 -9.44 2.16 19.49
C SER A 368 -8.31 3.03 18.90
N ILE A 369 -7.38 2.41 18.17
CA ILE A 369 -6.35 3.16 17.40
C ILE A 369 -6.94 4.09 16.33
N LEU A 370 -8.24 3.94 16.04
CA LEU A 370 -8.97 4.67 15.01
C LEU A 370 -9.64 5.95 15.53
N ALA A 371 -9.44 6.29 16.81
CA ALA A 371 -10.12 7.41 17.46
C ALA A 371 -10.06 8.72 16.67
N ALA A 372 -8.90 9.02 16.07
CA ALA A 372 -8.68 10.23 15.30
C ALA A 372 -9.52 10.32 14.00
N LEU A 373 -10.10 9.22 13.54
CA LEU A 373 -10.99 9.19 12.37
C LEU A 373 -12.33 9.89 12.64
N LEU A 374 -12.78 9.87 13.90
CA LEU A 374 -14.02 10.50 14.35
C LEU A 374 -13.77 11.84 15.08
N GLN A 375 -12.50 12.27 15.20
CA GLN A 375 -12.13 13.54 15.80
C GLN A 375 -12.29 14.66 14.78
N ARG A 376 -12.74 15.83 15.27
CA ARG A 376 -12.94 17.05 14.47
C ARG A 376 -11.84 18.06 14.76
#